data_AF-A0A8T0R6T1-F1
#
_entry.id   AF-A0A8T0R6T1-F1
#
_cell.length_a   1.000
_cell.length_b   1.000
_cell.length_c   1.000
_cell.angle_alpha   90.00
_cell.angle_beta   90.00
_cell.angle_gamma   90.00
#
_symmetry.space_group_name_H-M   'P 1'
#
loop_
_entity.id
_entity.type
_entity.pdbx_description
1 polymer ?
#
loop_
_entity_poly.entity_id
_entity_poly.type
_entity_poly.pdbx_seq_one_letter_code
_entity_poly.pdbx_strand_id
1 'polypeptide(L)'
;FRGIEFLERDPALRPQIWQYPNNQRDQVVRAYLHLGPIQPLLKKYKPSGPKGHRRRFQYIWFIQFPSWLEYSESSARAYYFFCFLCSRNIKKRGGFDVFTAQGFDTWKKVNDGKKCAFLIHVGSEPCSHHNNAVAECQAILNQPNHIENIVEMIKLLAEFNPEIASVVLENAPKVCKYTSPDIQKEILGILAMKVRKHIRDEIGNSKFSILVDETCDVAKREQMAVVFRFVDKDGVLQERFFDLIHVKNTKALTLKMELSSLLSKYSFDVQNLRGQGYDGASNMKGKFNGLQALFLRECPYAYYVHCYAHWLQLALVTAAKDVVPITQFFQKLLFIINTVDSSSKRHDELHDAQMVELARLLAIDELETGQGANQIRPLKRPGETRWGSHLGSVSSLMDMFNPVSSVLQNLAADSTAGTHRADGDTSFKYLTSFEFLFILCLMREIFEITEHLGQALQKKSQDIVNAIWLVKSTKILLEQMRSDDGWETFYLKVFEFCMEHDVVVPNMEETYILRGGRARR
;
A
#
# COMPACT_ATOMS: atom_id res chain seq x y z
N PHE A 1 2.42 -21.41 23.78
CA PHE A 1 1.18 -20.71 23.42
C PHE A 1 0.16 -21.77 23.03
N ARG A 2 -0.98 -21.86 23.73
CA ARG A 2 -1.97 -22.94 23.53
C ARG A 2 -3.13 -22.53 22.60
N GLY A 3 -3.10 -21.31 22.06
CA GLY A 3 -4.20 -20.70 21.29
C GLY A 3 -4.59 -19.33 21.85
N ILE A 4 -5.21 -18.50 21.01
CA ILE A 4 -5.64 -17.11 21.34
C ILE A 4 -6.77 -17.11 22.38
N GLU A 5 -7.58 -18.16 22.38
CA GLU A 5 -8.71 -18.44 23.26
C GLU A 5 -8.32 -18.70 24.72
N PHE A 6 -7.04 -18.97 25.00
CA PHE A 6 -6.53 -19.20 26.36
C PHE A 6 -5.84 -17.97 26.97
N LEU A 7 -5.85 -16.82 26.30
CA LEU A 7 -5.26 -15.60 26.83
C LEU A 7 -6.22 -14.92 27.81
N GLU A 8 -5.72 -14.66 29.03
CA GLU A 8 -6.41 -13.79 29.97
C GLU A 8 -6.48 -12.38 29.39
N ARG A 9 -7.70 -11.84 29.31
CA ARG A 9 -7.97 -10.55 28.67
C ARG A 9 -8.12 -9.42 29.67
N ASP A 10 -8.53 -9.70 30.91
CA ASP A 10 -8.65 -8.64 31.92
C ASP A 10 -7.25 -8.06 32.18
N PRO A 11 -7.04 -6.74 31.95
CA PRO A 11 -5.72 -6.14 32.04
C PRO A 11 -5.13 -6.17 33.46
N ALA A 12 -5.95 -6.39 34.49
CA ALA A 12 -5.48 -6.57 35.87
C ALA A 12 -5.06 -8.01 36.21
N LEU A 13 -5.54 -8.99 35.45
CA LEU A 13 -5.30 -10.42 35.70
C LEU A 13 -4.28 -11.02 34.72
N ARG A 14 -4.09 -10.40 33.56
CA ARG A 14 -3.19 -10.93 32.52
C ARG A 14 -1.72 -10.96 32.97
N PRO A 15 -0.98 -12.06 32.69
CA PRO A 15 0.45 -12.11 32.92
C PRO A 15 1.19 -11.05 32.11
N GLN A 16 2.23 -10.47 32.69
CA GLN A 16 3.09 -9.52 31.99
C GLN A 16 3.84 -10.22 30.85
N ILE A 17 4.09 -9.53 29.72
CA ILE A 17 4.70 -10.14 28.54
C ILE A 17 6.05 -10.82 28.86
N TRP A 18 6.84 -10.24 29.77
CA TRP A 18 8.11 -10.83 30.19
C TRP A 18 7.97 -12.09 31.06
N GLN A 19 6.79 -12.41 31.58
CA GLN A 19 6.52 -13.65 32.32
C GLN A 19 6.34 -14.85 31.38
N TYR A 20 6.05 -14.62 30.09
CA TYR A 20 6.02 -15.68 29.09
C TYR A 20 7.44 -16.10 28.67
N PRO A 21 7.64 -17.38 28.25
CA PRO A 21 8.90 -17.86 27.67
C PRO A 21 9.35 -16.99 26.50
N ASN A 22 10.64 -16.68 26.42
CA ASN A 22 11.21 -15.75 25.41
C ASN A 22 10.77 -16.08 23.97
N ASN A 23 10.70 -17.36 23.62
CA ASN A 23 10.31 -17.85 22.29
C ASN A 23 8.81 -17.72 21.97
N GLN A 24 7.97 -17.40 22.96
CA GLN A 24 6.53 -17.28 22.81
C GLN A 24 6.02 -15.83 22.93
N ARG A 25 6.87 -14.88 23.32
CA ARG A 25 6.47 -13.50 23.59
C ARG A 25 5.89 -12.81 22.36
N ASP A 26 6.55 -12.93 21.21
CA ASP A 26 6.09 -12.28 19.98
C ASP A 26 4.75 -12.86 19.51
N GLN A 27 4.56 -14.18 19.63
CA GLN A 27 3.29 -14.84 19.33
C GLN A 27 2.18 -14.38 20.27
N VAL A 28 2.47 -14.26 21.57
CA VAL A 28 1.52 -13.76 22.58
C VAL A 28 1.19 -12.29 22.34
N VAL A 29 2.16 -11.46 22.01
CA VAL A 29 1.96 -10.03 21.66
C VAL A 29 1.07 -9.92 20.43
N ARG A 30 1.32 -10.70 19.36
CA ARG A 30 0.44 -10.74 18.18
C ARG A 30 -0.97 -11.17 18.51
N ALA A 31 -1.10 -12.23 19.30
CA ALA A 31 -2.41 -12.73 19.71
C ALA A 31 -3.20 -11.68 20.51
N TYR A 32 -2.57 -10.94 21.41
CA TYR A 32 -3.22 -9.79 22.05
C TYR A 32 -3.55 -8.67 21.05
N LEU A 33 -2.65 -8.29 20.14
CA LEU A 33 -2.91 -7.27 19.12
C LEU A 33 -4.12 -7.61 18.24
N HIS A 34 -4.32 -8.88 17.89
CA HIS A 34 -5.51 -9.35 17.18
C HIS A 34 -6.80 -9.25 18.00
N LEU A 35 -6.73 -9.44 19.32
CA LEU A 35 -7.88 -9.33 20.22
C LEU A 35 -8.27 -7.88 20.51
N GLY A 36 -7.32 -6.95 20.40
CA GLY A 36 -7.52 -5.54 20.68
C GLY A 36 -7.67 -5.20 22.18
N PRO A 37 -7.82 -3.90 22.50
CA PRO A 37 -7.98 -3.43 23.88
C PRO A 37 -9.33 -3.83 24.49
N ILE A 38 -9.34 -4.11 25.81
CA ILE A 38 -10.58 -4.36 26.57
C ILE A 38 -11.29 -3.06 26.98
N GLN A 39 -12.46 -2.82 26.40
CA GLN A 39 -13.28 -1.63 26.63
C GLN A 39 -14.73 -1.98 27.04
N PRO A 40 -14.96 -2.47 28.28
CA PRO A 40 -16.28 -2.93 28.71
C PRO A 40 -17.26 -1.75 28.88
N LEU A 41 -18.46 -1.89 28.31
CA LEU A 41 -19.56 -0.92 28.46
C LEU A 41 -20.40 -1.25 29.70
N LEU A 42 -20.10 -0.58 30.80
CA LEU A 42 -20.79 -0.83 32.08
C LEU A 42 -21.89 0.19 32.33
N LYS A 43 -23.04 -0.30 32.82
CA LYS A 43 -24.14 0.57 33.28
C LYS A 43 -23.66 1.56 34.36
N LYS A 44 -22.74 1.14 35.24
CA LYS A 44 -22.09 1.99 36.25
C LYS A 44 -20.66 1.51 36.56
N TYR A 45 -19.66 2.36 36.30
CA TYR A 45 -18.28 2.13 36.73
C TYR A 45 -18.09 2.36 38.23
N LYS A 46 -17.22 1.55 38.86
CA LYS A 46 -16.90 1.63 40.29
C LYS A 46 -16.19 2.96 40.61
N PRO A 47 -16.61 3.70 41.65
CA PRO A 47 -15.96 4.95 42.04
C PRO A 47 -14.70 4.72 42.89
N SER A 48 -13.69 5.56 42.72
CA SER A 48 -12.48 5.62 43.54
C SER A 48 -12.33 7.01 44.18
N GLY A 49 -11.51 7.10 45.25
CA GLY A 49 -11.17 8.33 45.94
C GLY A 49 -11.83 8.54 47.32
N PRO A 50 -11.46 9.62 48.03
CA PRO A 50 -11.89 9.89 49.41
C PRO A 50 -13.40 10.15 49.52
N LYS A 51 -13.98 9.83 50.69
CA LYS A 51 -15.42 10.06 51.00
C LYS A 51 -15.75 11.55 50.77
N GLY A 52 -16.78 11.83 49.96
CA GLY A 52 -17.20 13.19 49.58
C GLY A 52 -16.68 13.68 48.20
N HIS A 53 -15.60 13.10 47.66
CA HIS A 53 -15.05 13.47 46.35
C HIS A 53 -14.77 12.23 45.47
N ARG A 54 -15.66 11.24 45.54
CA ARG A 54 -15.57 10.02 44.74
C ARG A 54 -15.76 10.33 43.26
N ARG A 55 -14.80 9.89 42.44
CA ARG A 55 -14.85 9.99 40.98
C ARG A 55 -14.92 8.59 40.40
N ARG A 56 -15.34 8.46 39.15
CA ARG A 56 -15.44 7.16 38.48
C ARG A 56 -14.97 7.27 37.04
N PHE A 57 -14.61 6.13 36.47
CA PHE A 57 -14.35 6.02 35.05
C PHE A 57 -15.57 6.44 34.22
N GLN A 58 -15.33 7.13 33.11
CA GLN A 58 -16.37 7.58 32.19
C GLN A 58 -16.20 6.88 30.85
N TYR A 59 -17.27 6.27 30.34
CA TYR A 59 -17.23 5.55 29.06
C TYR A 59 -16.78 6.43 27.90
N ILE A 60 -17.05 7.74 27.95
CA ILE A 60 -16.65 8.71 26.92
C ILE A 60 -15.13 8.75 26.71
N TRP A 61 -14.34 8.28 27.67
CA TRP A 61 -12.90 8.18 27.50
C TRP A 61 -12.49 7.08 26.53
N PHE A 62 -13.31 6.03 26.33
CA PHE A 62 -13.08 5.08 25.24
C PHE A 62 -13.30 5.74 23.88
N ILE A 63 -14.26 6.65 23.76
CA ILE A 63 -14.48 7.41 22.52
C ILE A 63 -13.31 8.38 22.26
N GLN A 64 -12.75 8.98 23.33
CA GLN A 64 -11.59 9.88 23.21
C GLN A 64 -10.27 9.13 22.93
N PHE A 65 -10.16 7.88 23.39
CA PHE A 65 -8.94 7.07 23.31
C PHE A 65 -9.23 5.64 22.85
N PRO A 66 -9.80 5.46 21.65
CA PRO A 66 -10.38 4.17 21.23
C PRO A 66 -9.33 3.10 20.97
N SER A 67 -8.14 3.49 20.53
CA SER A 67 -7.12 2.55 20.05
C SER A 67 -6.30 1.87 21.13
N TRP A 68 -6.29 2.38 22.37
CA TRP A 68 -5.33 1.90 23.38
C TRP A 68 -5.82 1.89 24.83
N LEU A 69 -6.88 2.61 25.18
CA LEU A 69 -7.34 2.69 26.56
C LEU A 69 -8.06 1.40 26.95
N GLU A 70 -7.67 0.80 28.07
CA GLU A 70 -8.30 -0.39 28.62
C GLU A 70 -8.86 -0.14 30.02
N TYR A 71 -9.89 -0.89 30.40
CA TYR A 71 -10.44 -0.88 31.77
C TYR A 71 -10.65 -2.29 32.31
N SER A 72 -10.18 -2.53 33.53
CA SER A 72 -10.42 -3.77 34.27
C SER A 72 -11.65 -3.64 35.16
N GLU A 73 -12.64 -4.52 34.97
CA GLU A 73 -13.81 -4.60 35.86
C GLU A 73 -13.46 -5.15 37.25
N SER A 74 -12.48 -6.06 37.29
CA SER A 74 -12.04 -6.73 38.52
C SER A 74 -11.33 -5.73 39.44
N SER A 75 -10.38 -4.96 38.93
CA SER A 75 -9.59 -3.99 39.71
C SER A 75 -10.15 -2.57 39.71
N ALA A 76 -11.12 -2.27 38.85
CA ALA A 76 -11.69 -0.94 38.63
C ALA A 76 -10.70 0.13 38.16
N ARG A 77 -9.67 -0.27 37.41
CA ARG A 77 -8.54 0.58 36.97
C ARG A 77 -8.38 0.62 35.47
N ALA A 78 -7.77 1.70 34.98
CA ALA A 78 -7.45 1.90 33.58
C ALA A 78 -6.00 1.50 33.26
N TYR A 79 -5.78 0.95 32.07
CA TYR A 79 -4.50 0.45 31.57
C TYR A 79 -4.25 0.93 30.14
N TYR A 80 -3.00 0.83 29.70
CA TYR A 80 -2.56 1.17 28.35
C TYR A 80 -2.16 -0.08 27.58
N PHE A 81 -2.90 -0.38 26.52
CA PHE A 81 -2.76 -1.60 25.75
C PHE A 81 -1.38 -1.74 25.08
N PHE A 82 -1.00 -0.80 24.21
CA PHE A 82 0.29 -0.88 23.51
C PHE A 82 1.49 -0.79 24.46
N CYS A 83 1.38 0.03 25.51
CA CYS A 83 2.43 0.12 26.51
C CYS A 83 2.60 -1.20 27.26
N PHE A 84 1.53 -1.93 27.59
CA PHE A 84 1.63 -3.27 28.18
C PHE A 84 2.35 -4.26 27.24
N LEU A 85 1.99 -4.26 25.96
CA LEU A 85 2.52 -5.22 24.98
C LEU A 85 4.00 -5.03 24.67
N CYS A 86 4.40 -3.77 24.54
CA CYS A 86 5.74 -3.38 24.10
C CYS A 86 6.64 -2.91 25.29
N SER A 87 6.19 -3.07 26.55
CA SER A 87 7.01 -2.75 27.75
C SER A 87 8.16 -3.73 27.96
N ARG A 88 9.40 -3.27 27.74
CA ARG A 88 10.60 -4.01 28.13
C ARG A 88 10.84 -3.87 29.64
N ASN A 89 11.36 -4.91 30.26
CA ASN A 89 11.64 -4.99 31.70
C ASN A 89 12.75 -3.99 32.09
N ILE A 90 12.42 -2.72 32.23
CA ILE A 90 13.33 -1.63 32.54
C ILE A 90 13.03 -1.19 33.98
N LYS A 91 13.87 -1.62 34.92
CA LYS A 91 13.90 -1.11 36.31
C LYS A 91 14.32 0.37 36.38
N LYS A 92 13.71 1.30 35.65
CA LYS A 92 14.07 2.73 35.73
C LYS A 92 12.86 3.66 35.59
N ARG A 93 12.75 4.53 36.62
CA ARG A 93 11.91 5.73 36.81
C ARG A 93 10.47 5.50 37.31
N GLY A 94 10.14 6.15 38.43
CA GLY A 94 8.84 6.07 39.09
C GLY A 94 7.70 6.62 38.24
N GLY A 95 6.55 5.96 38.29
CA GLY A 95 5.33 6.30 37.53
C GLY A 95 5.04 5.40 36.32
N PHE A 96 5.97 4.55 35.92
CA PHE A 96 5.86 3.69 34.73
C PHE A 96 4.89 2.51 34.92
N ASP A 97 4.83 1.97 36.12
CA ASP A 97 4.04 0.78 36.48
C ASP A 97 2.52 1.09 36.58
N VAL A 98 2.15 2.36 36.68
CA VAL A 98 0.76 2.77 36.94
C VAL A 98 -0.20 2.39 35.82
N PHE A 99 0.24 2.45 34.55
CA PHE A 99 -0.63 2.18 33.40
C PHE A 99 -0.40 0.81 32.76
N THR A 100 0.60 0.05 33.19
CA THR A 100 1.00 -1.23 32.59
C THR A 100 0.85 -2.43 33.53
N ALA A 101 1.00 -2.26 34.87
CA ALA A 101 0.74 -3.35 35.81
C ALA A 101 -0.12 -2.97 37.04
N GLN A 102 0.05 -1.80 37.65
CA GLN A 102 -0.72 -1.41 38.85
C GLN A 102 -2.15 -0.97 38.55
N GLY A 103 -2.34 -0.32 37.40
CA GLY A 103 -3.60 0.27 36.96
C GLY A 103 -3.85 1.67 37.53
N PHE A 104 -4.45 2.54 36.72
CA PHE A 104 -4.76 3.92 37.08
C PHE A 104 -6.19 4.06 37.59
N ASP A 105 -6.36 4.64 38.78
CA ASP A 105 -7.68 4.92 39.39
C ASP A 105 -7.85 6.40 39.78
N THR A 106 -6.89 7.27 39.44
CA THR A 106 -6.94 8.68 39.84
C THR A 106 -7.65 9.53 38.79
N TRP A 107 -8.98 9.49 38.79
CA TRP A 107 -9.84 10.18 37.79
C TRP A 107 -9.84 11.72 37.85
N LYS A 108 -8.92 12.34 38.60
CA LYS A 108 -8.83 13.79 38.73
C LYS A 108 -8.22 14.36 37.44
N LYS A 109 -8.83 15.39 36.86
CA LYS A 109 -8.30 16.16 35.71
C LYS A 109 -8.13 15.40 34.39
N VAL A 110 -8.78 14.24 34.22
CA VAL A 110 -8.74 13.46 32.97
C VAL A 110 -9.27 14.25 31.75
N ASN A 111 -10.03 15.34 31.94
CA ASN A 111 -10.48 16.24 30.87
C ASN A 111 -9.84 17.65 30.93
N ASP A 112 -8.76 17.85 31.69
CA ASP A 112 -8.12 19.17 31.93
C ASP A 112 -7.01 19.46 30.90
N GLY A 113 -7.28 19.22 29.60
CA GLY A 113 -6.35 19.47 28.50
C GLY A 113 -4.93 18.95 28.74
N LYS A 114 -3.94 19.85 28.78
CA LYS A 114 -2.52 19.51 29.04
C LYS A 114 -2.24 18.87 30.41
N LYS A 115 -3.18 18.95 31.36
CA LYS A 115 -3.09 18.32 32.70
C LYS A 115 -3.78 16.96 32.75
N CYS A 116 -4.33 16.47 31.64
CA CYS A 116 -4.89 15.14 31.55
C CYS A 116 -3.80 14.09 31.75
N ALA A 117 -3.97 13.23 32.77
CA ALA A 117 -3.04 12.15 33.05
C ALA A 117 -2.83 11.23 31.84
N PHE A 118 -3.88 11.03 31.03
CA PHE A 118 -3.79 10.21 29.83
C PHE A 118 -2.93 10.86 28.74
N LEU A 119 -3.16 12.14 28.45
CA LEU A 119 -2.39 12.89 27.46
C LEU A 119 -0.93 13.09 27.89
N ILE A 120 -0.69 13.26 29.20
CA ILE A 120 0.67 13.33 29.76
C ILE A 120 1.42 12.02 29.52
N HIS A 121 0.76 10.87 29.69
CA HIS A 121 1.38 9.57 29.45
C HIS A 121 1.66 9.32 27.96
N VAL A 122 0.72 9.71 27.09
CA VAL A 122 0.93 9.67 25.63
C VAL A 122 2.13 10.54 25.24
N GLY A 123 2.29 11.69 25.90
CA GLY A 123 3.38 12.63 25.63
C GLY A 123 3.17 13.40 24.33
N SER A 124 3.74 14.61 24.25
CA SER A 124 3.62 15.47 23.06
C SER A 124 4.72 15.26 22.02
N GLU A 125 5.76 14.47 22.36
CA GLU A 125 6.90 14.24 21.49
C GLU A 125 6.73 12.97 20.63
N PRO A 126 7.18 12.97 19.37
CA PRO A 126 7.13 11.79 18.50
C PRO A 126 7.84 10.56 19.09
N CYS A 127 8.88 10.77 19.91
CA CYS A 127 9.66 9.73 20.57
C CYS A 127 9.21 9.45 22.02
N SER A 128 7.99 9.84 22.39
CA SER A 128 7.44 9.50 23.70
C SER A 128 7.39 7.98 23.89
N HIS A 129 7.36 7.53 25.14
CA HIS A 129 7.34 6.10 25.42
C HIS A 129 6.12 5.40 24.79
N HIS A 130 4.95 6.04 24.86
CA HIS A 130 3.74 5.54 24.22
C HIS A 130 3.86 5.48 22.70
N ASN A 131 4.35 6.54 22.05
CA ASN A 131 4.48 6.58 20.59
C ASN A 131 5.51 5.56 20.09
N ASN A 132 6.60 5.33 20.83
CA ASN A 132 7.54 4.26 20.53
C ASN A 132 6.90 2.87 20.69
N ALA A 133 6.09 2.65 21.72
CA ALA A 133 5.38 1.40 21.92
C ALA A 133 4.34 1.15 20.81
N VAL A 134 3.62 2.19 20.37
CA VAL A 134 2.70 2.13 19.22
C VAL A 134 3.46 1.77 17.95
N ALA A 135 4.58 2.43 17.67
CA ALA A 135 5.40 2.15 16.48
C ALA A 135 5.98 0.72 16.48
N GLU A 136 6.45 0.23 17.64
CA GLU A 136 6.96 -1.15 17.78
C GLU A 136 5.84 -2.17 17.57
N CYS A 137 4.68 -1.96 18.18
CA CYS A 137 3.52 -2.83 18.05
C CYS A 137 2.94 -2.79 16.61
N GLN A 138 2.99 -1.66 15.90
CA GLN A 138 2.66 -1.56 14.46
C GLN A 138 3.68 -2.30 13.56
N ALA A 139 4.97 -2.23 13.90
CA ALA A 139 6.01 -2.96 13.17
C ALA A 139 5.82 -4.48 13.28
N ILE A 140 5.32 -4.97 14.42
CA ILE A 140 4.98 -6.39 14.64
C ILE A 140 3.80 -6.85 13.75
N LEU A 141 2.83 -5.97 13.45
CA LEU A 141 1.68 -6.28 12.59
C LEU A 141 2.00 -6.19 11.09
N ASN A 142 2.96 -5.35 10.70
CA ASN A 142 3.38 -5.16 9.31
C ASN A 142 4.34 -6.27 8.85
N GLN A 143 3.81 -7.47 8.65
CA GLN A 143 4.53 -8.67 8.19
C GLN A 143 5.36 -8.54 6.89
N PRO A 144 5.03 -7.70 5.87
CA PRO A 144 5.78 -7.73 4.60
C PRO A 144 7.25 -7.31 4.71
N ASN A 145 7.64 -6.63 5.80
CA ASN A 145 8.98 -6.05 5.95
C ASN A 145 9.87 -6.79 6.96
N HIS A 146 9.43 -7.95 7.49
CA HIS A 146 10.21 -8.65 8.51
C HIS A 146 11.11 -9.75 7.95
N ILE A 147 12.31 -9.77 8.52
CA ILE A 147 13.39 -10.75 8.54
C ILE A 147 12.97 -12.23 8.83
N GLU A 148 11.68 -12.53 8.94
CA GLU A 148 11.16 -13.85 9.32
C GLU A 148 11.46 -14.96 8.29
N ASN A 149 11.66 -14.62 7.01
CA ASN A 149 11.93 -15.62 5.96
C ASN A 149 13.19 -16.45 6.23
N ILE A 150 14.26 -15.87 6.79
CA ILE A 150 15.50 -16.62 7.06
C ILE A 150 15.33 -17.54 8.27
N VAL A 151 14.61 -17.08 9.30
CA VAL A 151 14.34 -17.91 10.49
C VAL A 151 13.47 -19.11 10.11
N GLU A 152 12.45 -18.89 9.28
CA GLU A 152 11.62 -19.99 8.75
C GLU A 152 12.40 -20.93 7.84
N MET A 153 13.30 -20.42 6.98
CA MET A 153 14.22 -21.27 6.22
C MET A 153 15.14 -22.10 7.12
N ILE A 154 15.67 -21.52 8.20
CA ILE A 154 16.50 -22.25 9.17
C ILE A 154 15.68 -23.31 9.90
N LYS A 155 14.43 -23.03 10.27
CA LYS A 155 13.51 -24.02 10.85
C LYS A 155 13.25 -25.17 9.88
N LEU A 156 12.93 -24.86 8.63
CA LEU A 156 12.72 -25.87 7.59
C LEU A 156 13.97 -26.74 7.40
N LEU A 157 15.16 -26.14 7.33
CA LEU A 157 16.42 -26.89 7.23
C LEU A 157 16.67 -27.77 8.47
N ALA A 158 16.30 -27.31 9.66
CA ALA A 158 16.37 -28.10 10.88
C ALA A 158 15.38 -29.28 10.87
N GLU A 159 14.20 -29.15 10.28
CA GLU A 159 13.25 -30.27 10.12
C GLU A 159 13.83 -31.40 9.26
N PHE A 160 14.59 -31.07 8.22
CA PHE A 160 15.19 -32.05 7.32
C PHE A 160 16.58 -32.55 7.74
N ASN A 161 17.25 -31.87 8.68
CA ASN A 161 18.61 -32.22 9.09
C ASN A 161 18.77 -32.18 10.63
N PRO A 162 18.83 -33.34 11.29
CA PRO A 162 19.00 -33.45 12.74
C PRO A 162 20.28 -32.80 13.28
N GLU A 163 21.36 -32.77 12.50
CA GLU A 163 22.61 -32.12 12.91
C GLU A 163 22.42 -30.61 12.98
N ILE A 164 21.78 -30.01 11.97
CA ILE A 164 21.41 -28.58 11.96
C ILE A 164 20.45 -28.28 13.10
N ALA A 165 19.42 -29.12 13.29
CA ALA A 165 18.45 -28.97 14.38
C ALA A 165 19.11 -28.89 15.76
N SER A 166 20.18 -29.66 15.97
CA SER A 166 20.89 -29.71 17.25
C SER A 166 21.68 -28.45 17.59
N VAL A 167 21.92 -27.55 16.62
CA VAL A 167 22.82 -26.37 16.80
C VAL A 167 22.20 -25.02 16.43
N VAL A 168 20.96 -24.96 15.95
CA VAL A 168 20.29 -23.70 15.56
C VAL A 168 19.18 -23.28 16.52
N LEU A 169 18.77 -22.01 16.45
CA LEU A 169 17.63 -21.45 17.18
C LEU A 169 17.71 -21.64 18.72
N GLU A 170 16.84 -22.49 19.28
CA GLU A 170 16.75 -22.75 20.72
C GLU A 170 17.84 -23.71 21.20
N ASN A 171 18.36 -24.55 20.30
CA ASN A 171 19.41 -25.52 20.59
C ASN A 171 20.82 -24.92 20.40
N ALA A 172 20.90 -23.71 19.84
CA ALA A 172 22.16 -23.00 19.66
C ALA A 172 22.78 -22.56 21.01
N PRO A 173 24.08 -22.80 21.26
CA PRO A 173 24.71 -22.43 22.52
C PRO A 173 24.79 -20.91 22.69
N LYS A 174 24.19 -20.40 23.78
CA LYS A 174 24.24 -19.02 24.30
C LYS A 174 23.89 -17.91 23.29
N VAL A 175 24.83 -17.53 22.41
CA VAL A 175 24.81 -16.33 21.54
C VAL A 175 24.80 -16.69 20.04
N CYS A 176 25.09 -17.94 19.66
CA CYS A 176 25.21 -18.39 18.27
C CYS A 176 23.86 -18.71 17.60
N LYS A 177 22.83 -17.89 17.81
CA LYS A 177 21.50 -18.16 17.24
C LYS A 177 21.40 -17.88 15.73
N TYR A 178 22.40 -17.21 15.15
CA TYR A 178 22.42 -16.73 13.76
C TYR A 178 21.23 -15.82 13.38
N THR A 179 20.54 -15.27 14.38
CA THR A 179 19.37 -14.39 14.20
C THR A 179 19.71 -12.90 14.30
N SER A 180 21.00 -12.52 14.37
CA SER A 180 21.36 -11.11 14.38
C SER A 180 21.18 -10.49 12.98
N PRO A 181 20.84 -9.21 12.88
CA PRO A 181 20.67 -8.53 11.59
C PRO A 181 21.91 -8.64 10.69
N ASP A 182 23.11 -8.61 11.27
CA ASP A 182 24.36 -8.66 10.50
C ASP A 182 24.59 -10.05 9.90
N ILE A 183 24.36 -11.12 10.67
CA ILE A 183 24.48 -12.49 10.19
C ILE A 183 23.44 -12.77 9.11
N GLN A 184 22.21 -12.28 9.28
CA GLN A 184 21.16 -12.44 8.28
C GLN A 184 21.52 -11.75 6.96
N LYS A 185 22.08 -10.54 7.02
CA LYS A 185 22.60 -9.85 5.83
C LYS A 185 23.74 -10.62 5.18
N GLU A 186 24.62 -11.24 5.96
CA GLU A 186 25.69 -12.08 5.43
C GLU A 186 25.13 -13.32 4.72
N ILE A 187 24.19 -14.04 5.32
CA ILE A 187 23.50 -15.18 4.72
C ILE A 187 22.79 -14.77 3.42
N LEU A 188 22.05 -13.65 3.44
CA LEU A 188 21.41 -13.10 2.24
C LEU A 188 22.44 -12.76 1.15
N GLY A 189 23.59 -12.21 1.55
CA GLY A 189 24.71 -11.95 0.66
C GLY A 189 25.23 -13.22 -0.01
N ILE A 190 25.41 -14.30 0.75
CA ILE A 190 25.84 -15.61 0.24
C ILE A 190 24.80 -16.20 -0.71
N LEU A 191 23.52 -16.15 -0.35
CA LEU A 191 22.42 -16.62 -1.20
C LEU A 191 22.37 -15.83 -2.50
N ALA A 192 22.44 -14.50 -2.43
CA ALA A 192 22.49 -13.63 -3.60
C ALA A 192 23.70 -13.95 -4.50
N MET A 193 24.88 -14.17 -3.91
CA MET A 193 26.08 -14.60 -4.66
C MET A 193 25.87 -15.95 -5.36
N LYS A 194 25.28 -16.94 -4.67
CA LYS A 194 24.98 -18.25 -5.28
C LYS A 194 23.98 -18.14 -6.42
N VAL A 195 22.91 -17.35 -6.27
CA VAL A 195 21.91 -17.11 -7.31
C VAL A 195 22.55 -16.41 -8.52
N ARG A 196 23.33 -15.34 -8.30
CA ARG A 196 24.03 -14.64 -9.40
C ARG A 196 25.03 -15.54 -10.12
N LYS A 197 25.77 -16.38 -9.38
CA LYS A 197 26.66 -17.37 -9.96
C LYS A 197 25.89 -18.37 -10.82
N HIS A 198 24.78 -18.90 -10.31
CA HIS A 198 23.93 -19.82 -11.06
C HIS A 198 23.41 -19.19 -12.37
N ILE A 199 22.91 -17.94 -12.32
CA ILE A 199 22.47 -17.22 -13.52
C ILE A 199 23.65 -17.00 -14.49
N ARG A 200 24.84 -16.66 -13.99
CA ARG A 200 26.04 -16.51 -14.83
C ARG A 200 26.42 -17.82 -15.52
N ASP A 201 26.39 -18.93 -14.80
CA ASP A 201 26.68 -20.27 -15.31
C ASP A 201 25.62 -20.71 -16.34
N GLU A 202 24.35 -20.40 -16.08
CA GLU A 202 23.21 -20.65 -16.97
C GLU A 202 23.36 -19.92 -18.32
N ILE A 203 23.78 -18.65 -18.30
CA ILE A 203 24.01 -17.85 -19.52
C ILE A 203 25.27 -18.32 -20.26
N GLY A 204 26.34 -18.65 -19.53
CA GLY A 204 27.61 -19.06 -20.14
C GLY A 204 28.14 -18.02 -21.14
N ASN A 205 28.57 -18.45 -22.32
CA ASN A 205 29.00 -17.54 -23.41
C ASN A 205 27.89 -17.26 -24.42
N SER A 206 26.64 -17.59 -24.08
CA SER A 206 25.48 -17.35 -24.93
C SER A 206 25.23 -15.86 -25.12
N LYS A 207 24.49 -15.54 -26.18
CA LYS A 207 24.06 -14.17 -26.44
C LYS A 207 22.93 -13.81 -25.49
N PHE A 208 22.92 -12.57 -25.01
CA PHE A 208 21.93 -12.09 -24.05
C PHE A 208 21.52 -10.66 -24.34
N SER A 209 20.40 -10.26 -23.74
CA SER A 209 19.90 -8.88 -23.71
C SER A 209 19.80 -8.43 -22.26
N ILE A 210 19.87 -7.13 -22.04
CA ILE A 210 19.64 -6.52 -20.73
C ILE A 210 18.35 -5.71 -20.74
N LEU A 211 17.56 -5.86 -19.68
CA LEU A 211 16.46 -4.96 -19.35
C LEU A 211 16.88 -4.17 -18.11
N VAL A 212 16.80 -2.84 -18.20
CA VAL A 212 17.22 -1.95 -17.12
C VAL A 212 16.15 -0.92 -16.87
N ASP A 213 15.80 -0.76 -15.60
CA ASP A 213 14.84 0.23 -15.12
C ASP A 213 15.43 1.02 -13.94
N GLU A 214 15.16 2.31 -13.90
CA GLU A 214 15.60 3.22 -12.85
C GLU A 214 14.49 3.40 -11.82
N THR A 215 14.83 3.36 -10.55
CA THR A 215 13.85 3.54 -9.47
C THR A 215 14.48 4.25 -8.28
N CYS A 216 13.64 4.77 -7.39
CA CYS A 216 14.07 5.48 -6.20
C CYS A 216 13.49 4.77 -4.97
N ASP A 217 14.33 4.46 -3.99
CA ASP A 217 13.87 3.82 -2.75
C ASP A 217 13.17 4.80 -1.80
N VAL A 218 12.63 4.29 -0.69
CA VAL A 218 11.94 5.09 0.35
C VAL A 218 12.84 6.15 1.00
N ALA A 219 14.16 5.98 0.94
CA ALA A 219 15.15 6.94 1.42
C ALA A 219 15.59 7.92 0.31
N LYS A 220 14.89 7.92 -0.83
CA LYS A 220 15.16 8.73 -2.03
C LYS A 220 16.52 8.47 -2.65
N ARG A 221 17.02 7.23 -2.56
CA ARG A 221 18.26 6.83 -3.24
C ARG A 221 17.92 6.21 -4.58
N GLU A 222 18.60 6.70 -5.61
CA GLU A 222 18.49 6.14 -6.95
C GLU A 222 19.09 4.73 -7.01
N GLN A 223 18.40 3.86 -7.71
CA GLN A 223 18.73 2.46 -7.91
C GLN A 223 18.43 2.06 -9.34
N MET A 224 19.16 1.06 -9.82
CA MET A 224 19.04 0.54 -11.18
C MET A 224 18.82 -0.97 -11.10
N ALA A 225 17.64 -1.41 -11.50
CA ALA A 225 17.30 -2.82 -11.58
C ALA A 225 17.88 -3.40 -12.88
N VAL A 226 18.51 -4.58 -12.80
CA VAL A 226 19.13 -5.26 -13.94
C VAL A 226 18.54 -6.65 -14.09
N VAL A 227 17.99 -6.93 -15.26
CA VAL A 227 17.46 -8.24 -15.64
C VAL A 227 18.15 -8.70 -16.92
N PHE A 228 18.59 -9.96 -16.95
CA PHE A 228 19.08 -10.60 -18.17
C PHE A 228 17.96 -11.36 -18.86
N ARG A 229 17.86 -11.20 -20.18
CA ARG A 229 16.96 -11.97 -21.05
C ARG A 229 17.79 -12.73 -22.09
N PHE A 230 17.65 -14.05 -22.14
CA PHE A 230 18.47 -14.91 -23.00
C PHE A 230 17.71 -16.20 -23.34
N VAL A 231 18.21 -16.96 -24.30
CA VAL A 231 17.69 -18.28 -24.65
C VAL A 231 18.57 -19.32 -24.00
N ASP A 232 17.97 -20.24 -23.24
CA ASP A 232 18.71 -21.32 -22.60
C ASP A 232 19.10 -22.42 -23.62
N LYS A 233 19.80 -23.45 -23.11
CA LYS A 233 20.25 -24.60 -23.91
C LYS A 233 19.11 -25.40 -24.54
N ASP A 234 17.90 -25.31 -24.00
CA ASP A 234 16.71 -26.03 -24.46
C ASP A 234 15.90 -25.18 -25.47
N GLY A 235 16.41 -23.99 -25.83
CA GLY A 235 15.75 -23.08 -26.76
C GLY A 235 14.64 -22.25 -26.12
N VAL A 236 14.51 -22.26 -24.79
CA VAL A 236 13.47 -21.55 -24.07
C VAL A 236 13.96 -20.17 -23.64
N LEU A 237 13.09 -19.18 -23.81
CA LEU A 237 13.37 -17.82 -23.38
C LEU A 237 13.33 -17.72 -21.86
N GLN A 238 14.43 -17.25 -21.27
CA GLN A 238 14.58 -17.02 -19.84
C GLN A 238 14.73 -15.52 -19.54
N GLU A 239 14.12 -15.09 -18.44
CA GLU A 239 14.36 -13.79 -17.83
C GLU A 239 14.77 -13.99 -16.37
N ARG A 240 15.94 -13.45 -16.01
CA ARG A 240 16.55 -13.58 -14.68
C ARG A 240 16.86 -12.20 -14.12
N PHE A 241 16.18 -11.83 -13.03
CA PHE A 241 16.60 -10.69 -12.22
C PHE A 241 17.99 -10.96 -11.65
N PHE A 242 18.89 -9.98 -11.79
CA PHE A 242 20.30 -10.18 -11.47
C PHE A 242 20.77 -9.31 -10.31
N ASP A 243 20.44 -8.02 -10.35
CA ASP A 243 20.85 -7.10 -9.29
C ASP A 243 19.98 -5.84 -9.22
N LEU A 244 20.03 -5.19 -8.06
CA LEU A 244 19.50 -3.85 -7.81
C LEU A 244 20.66 -2.98 -7.35
N ILE A 245 21.22 -2.22 -8.28
CA ILE A 245 22.47 -1.48 -8.09
C ILE A 245 22.14 -0.08 -7.58
N HIS A 246 22.68 0.30 -6.43
CA HIS A 246 22.61 1.70 -6.01
C HIS A 246 23.47 2.57 -6.95
N VAL A 247 22.89 3.65 -7.48
CA VAL A 247 23.59 4.60 -8.33
C VAL A 247 23.54 5.99 -7.70
N LYS A 248 24.64 6.75 -7.83
CA LYS A 248 24.71 8.13 -7.30
C LYS A 248 23.79 9.12 -8.03
N ASN A 249 23.44 8.83 -9.28
CA ASN A 249 22.50 9.57 -10.12
C ASN A 249 22.15 8.74 -11.37
N THR A 250 21.06 9.14 -12.02
CA THR A 250 20.50 8.53 -13.25
C THR A 250 21.10 9.07 -14.54
N LYS A 251 22.31 9.67 -14.50
CA LYS A 251 22.97 10.13 -15.74
C LYS A 251 23.48 8.91 -16.50
N ALA A 252 23.26 8.90 -17.82
CA ALA A 252 23.66 7.82 -18.72
C ALA A 252 25.09 7.30 -18.50
N LEU A 253 26.06 8.19 -18.27
CA LEU A 253 27.46 7.81 -18.03
C LEU A 253 27.63 7.04 -16.71
N THR A 254 26.97 7.47 -15.63
CA THR A 254 26.98 6.76 -14.35
C THR A 254 26.39 5.36 -14.52
N LEU A 255 25.22 5.26 -15.17
CA LEU A 255 24.57 3.97 -15.43
C LEU A 255 25.46 3.04 -16.26
N LYS A 256 26.08 3.57 -17.33
CA LYS A 256 27.00 2.82 -18.18
C LYS A 256 28.18 2.29 -17.38
N MET A 257 28.80 3.12 -16.54
CA MET A 257 29.93 2.72 -15.70
C MET A 257 29.54 1.58 -14.75
N GLU A 258 28.42 1.73 -14.05
CA GLU A 258 27.95 0.71 -13.09
C GLU A 258 27.55 -0.60 -13.78
N LEU A 259 26.84 -0.54 -14.92
CA LEU A 259 26.53 -1.73 -15.72
C LEU A 259 27.80 -2.40 -16.27
N SER A 260 28.78 -1.62 -16.74
CA SER A 260 30.04 -2.20 -17.26
C SER A 260 30.87 -2.85 -16.15
N SER A 261 30.86 -2.24 -14.96
CA SER A 261 31.47 -2.80 -13.75
C SER A 261 30.78 -4.11 -13.36
N LEU A 262 29.45 -4.15 -13.37
CA LEU A 262 28.67 -5.37 -13.13
C LEU A 262 29.02 -6.47 -14.13
N LEU A 263 28.97 -6.17 -15.43
CA LEU A 263 29.27 -7.14 -16.49
C LEU A 263 30.69 -7.67 -16.35
N SER A 264 31.67 -6.79 -16.13
CA SER A 264 33.08 -7.16 -15.91
C SER A 264 33.25 -8.03 -14.66
N LYS A 265 32.62 -7.67 -13.54
CA LYS A 265 32.72 -8.38 -12.26
C LYS A 265 32.26 -9.83 -12.37
N TYR A 266 31.23 -10.10 -13.17
CA TYR A 266 30.72 -11.45 -13.40
C TYR A 266 31.20 -12.04 -14.73
N SER A 267 32.19 -11.41 -15.38
CA SER A 267 32.81 -11.90 -16.62
C SER A 267 31.81 -12.12 -17.76
N PHE A 268 30.82 -11.24 -17.89
CA PHE A 268 29.98 -11.15 -19.08
C PHE A 268 30.69 -10.31 -20.14
N ASP A 269 30.89 -10.89 -21.32
CA ASP A 269 31.43 -10.16 -22.47
C ASP A 269 30.35 -9.26 -23.09
N VAL A 270 30.61 -7.96 -23.15
CA VAL A 270 29.73 -6.96 -23.79
C VAL A 270 29.51 -7.28 -25.27
N GLN A 271 30.45 -7.94 -25.94
CA GLN A 271 30.31 -8.37 -27.34
C GLN A 271 29.25 -9.47 -27.53
N ASN A 272 28.77 -10.10 -26.45
CA ASN A 272 27.64 -11.03 -26.48
C ASN A 272 26.28 -10.35 -26.29
N LEU A 273 26.25 -9.05 -25.99
CA LEU A 273 25.01 -8.29 -25.85
C LEU A 273 24.29 -8.15 -27.20
N ARG A 274 22.99 -8.43 -27.24
CA ARG A 274 22.15 -8.36 -28.46
C ARG A 274 20.93 -7.45 -28.33
N GLY A 275 20.58 -7.06 -27.12
CA GLY A 275 19.43 -6.19 -26.90
C GLY A 275 19.55 -5.35 -25.63
N GLN A 276 18.96 -4.18 -25.68
CA GLN A 276 18.92 -3.18 -24.62
C GLN A 276 17.48 -2.71 -24.44
N GLY A 277 16.78 -3.20 -23.43
CA GLY A 277 15.40 -2.81 -23.13
C GLY A 277 15.35 -1.78 -22.01
N TYR A 278 15.15 -0.51 -22.36
CA TYR A 278 15.06 0.60 -21.40
C TYR A 278 13.81 1.44 -21.60
N ASP A 279 13.54 2.34 -20.65
CA ASP A 279 12.53 3.36 -20.81
C ASP A 279 12.90 4.43 -21.86
N GLY A 280 12.01 5.40 -22.05
CA GLY A 280 12.15 6.45 -23.05
C GLY A 280 12.90 7.69 -22.56
N ALA A 281 13.41 7.69 -21.32
CA ALA A 281 14.06 8.86 -20.74
C ALA A 281 15.27 9.28 -21.57
N SER A 282 15.60 10.57 -21.56
CA SER A 282 16.71 11.11 -22.36
C SER A 282 18.06 10.46 -22.00
N ASN A 283 18.26 10.12 -20.73
CA ASN A 283 19.45 9.40 -20.24
C ASN A 283 19.50 7.94 -20.71
N MET A 284 18.37 7.32 -21.04
CA MET A 284 18.32 5.94 -21.55
C MET A 284 18.35 5.91 -23.08
N LYS A 285 17.38 6.57 -23.72
CA LYS A 285 17.11 6.55 -25.18
C LYS A 285 18.01 7.49 -25.99
N GLY A 286 18.60 8.52 -25.37
CA GLY A 286 19.29 9.61 -26.07
C GLY A 286 20.26 9.15 -27.15
N LYS A 287 20.12 9.69 -28.37
CA LYS A 287 20.86 9.26 -29.58
C LYS A 287 22.38 9.37 -29.47
N PHE A 288 22.87 10.36 -28.73
CA PHE A 288 24.31 10.65 -28.63
C PHE A 288 24.89 10.30 -27.26
N ASN A 289 24.18 10.64 -26.19
CA ASN A 289 24.68 10.51 -24.82
C ASN A 289 23.78 9.66 -23.93
N GLY A 290 22.76 9.01 -24.50
CA GLY A 290 21.94 8.06 -23.75
C GLY A 290 22.67 6.73 -23.55
N LEU A 291 22.26 5.98 -22.54
CA LEU A 291 22.81 4.67 -22.19
C LEU A 291 22.85 3.74 -23.40
N GLN A 292 21.77 3.73 -24.20
CA GLN A 292 21.67 2.91 -25.40
C GLN A 292 22.78 3.23 -26.41
N ALA A 293 23.05 4.52 -26.64
CA ALA A 293 24.08 4.96 -27.58
C ALA A 293 25.48 4.63 -27.07
N LEU A 294 25.70 4.69 -25.74
CA LEU A 294 26.99 4.34 -25.14
C LEU A 294 27.31 2.85 -25.32
N PHE A 295 26.35 1.96 -25.08
CA PHE A 295 26.55 0.52 -25.32
C PHE A 295 26.59 0.16 -26.81
N LEU A 296 25.81 0.85 -27.65
CA LEU A 296 25.81 0.60 -29.09
C LEU A 296 27.17 0.93 -29.74
N ARG A 297 27.89 1.93 -29.21
CA ARG A 297 29.27 2.24 -29.62
C ARG A 297 30.27 1.13 -29.29
N GLU A 298 30.04 0.41 -28.21
CA GLU A 298 30.91 -0.67 -27.75
C GLU A 298 30.53 -2.03 -28.36
N CYS A 299 29.24 -2.29 -28.52
CA CYS A 299 28.68 -3.46 -29.18
C CYS A 299 27.60 -3.03 -30.18
N PRO A 300 27.93 -2.95 -31.49
CA PRO A 300 26.99 -2.52 -32.53
C PRO A 300 25.74 -3.40 -32.69
N TYR A 301 25.77 -4.61 -32.13
CA TYR A 301 24.67 -5.57 -32.16
C TYR A 301 23.69 -5.43 -30.99
N ALA A 302 23.96 -4.54 -30.03
CA ALA A 302 23.12 -4.34 -28.85
C ALA A 302 21.91 -3.44 -29.17
N TYR A 303 20.90 -3.98 -29.88
CA TYR A 303 19.77 -3.19 -30.36
C TYR A 303 18.91 -2.62 -29.22
N TYR A 304 18.62 -1.32 -29.30
CA TYR A 304 17.74 -0.65 -28.35
C TYR A 304 16.26 -0.96 -28.65
N VAL A 305 15.53 -1.33 -27.60
CA VAL A 305 14.08 -1.50 -27.60
C VAL A 305 13.51 -0.58 -26.52
N HIS A 306 12.66 0.37 -26.93
CA HIS A 306 11.91 1.20 -26.00
C HIS A 306 10.84 0.34 -25.33
N CYS A 307 10.79 0.34 -24.01
CA CYS A 307 9.70 -0.26 -23.23
C CYS A 307 8.32 0.15 -23.76
N TYR A 308 7.61 -0.82 -24.35
CA TYR A 308 6.29 -0.58 -24.96
C TYR A 308 5.21 -0.23 -23.95
N ALA A 309 5.28 -0.78 -22.74
CA ALA A 309 4.36 -0.39 -21.67
C ALA A 309 4.52 1.08 -21.28
N HIS A 310 5.77 1.55 -21.13
CA HIS A 310 6.04 2.96 -20.89
C HIS A 310 5.65 3.84 -22.09
N TRP A 311 5.79 3.34 -23.32
CA TRP A 311 5.37 4.10 -24.49
C TRP A 311 3.85 4.24 -24.59
N LEU A 312 3.10 3.15 -24.37
CA LEU A 312 1.64 3.19 -24.27
C LEU A 312 1.19 4.19 -23.21
N GLN A 313 1.81 4.10 -22.02
CA GLN A 313 1.60 5.01 -20.91
C GLN A 313 1.76 6.48 -21.30
N LEU A 314 2.85 6.84 -21.99
CA LEU A 314 3.08 8.22 -22.46
C LEU A 314 2.00 8.65 -23.46
N ALA A 315 1.62 7.79 -24.40
CA ALA A 315 0.59 8.12 -25.39
C ALA A 315 -0.76 8.42 -24.73
N LEU A 316 -1.16 7.62 -23.74
CA LEU A 316 -2.42 7.82 -23.00
C LEU A 316 -2.42 9.11 -22.19
N VAL A 317 -1.31 9.40 -21.49
CA VAL A 317 -1.17 10.64 -20.70
C VAL A 317 -1.25 11.86 -21.61
N THR A 318 -0.52 11.86 -22.73
CA THR A 318 -0.53 12.98 -23.67
C THR A 318 -1.93 13.19 -24.25
N ALA A 319 -2.57 12.13 -24.74
CA ALA A 319 -3.91 12.22 -25.30
C ALA A 319 -4.95 12.74 -24.29
N ALA A 320 -4.88 12.29 -23.03
CA ALA A 320 -5.81 12.74 -21.99
C ALA A 320 -5.58 14.21 -21.58
N LYS A 321 -4.33 14.67 -21.52
CA LYS A 321 -3.99 16.06 -21.17
C LYS A 321 -4.44 17.05 -22.25
N ASP A 322 -4.50 16.62 -23.50
CA ASP A 322 -4.99 17.45 -24.60
C ASP A 322 -6.52 17.61 -24.61
N VAL A 323 -7.24 16.82 -23.80
CA VAL A 323 -8.70 16.89 -23.66
C VAL A 323 -9.07 17.60 -22.35
N VAL A 324 -9.53 18.85 -22.46
CA VAL A 324 -9.82 19.73 -21.31
C VAL A 324 -10.80 19.10 -20.32
N PRO A 325 -11.96 18.52 -20.71
CA PRO A 325 -12.87 17.88 -19.77
C PRO A 325 -12.24 16.73 -18.98
N ILE A 326 -11.38 15.92 -19.62
CA ILE A 326 -10.66 14.82 -18.96
C ILE A 326 -9.65 15.37 -17.95
N THR A 327 -8.92 16.43 -18.32
CA THR A 327 -7.97 17.07 -17.39
C THR A 327 -8.69 17.66 -16.17
N GLN A 328 -9.82 18.33 -16.38
CA GLN A 328 -10.65 18.85 -15.30
C GLN A 328 -11.23 17.74 -14.43
N PHE A 329 -11.65 16.62 -15.04
CA PHE A 329 -12.10 15.44 -14.31
C PHE A 329 -11.02 14.92 -13.35
N PHE A 330 -9.77 14.77 -13.80
CA PHE A 330 -8.70 14.30 -12.90
C PHE A 330 -8.37 15.29 -11.78
N GLN A 331 -8.52 16.60 -12.01
CA GLN A 331 -8.40 17.61 -10.95
C GLN A 331 -9.53 17.47 -9.92
N LYS A 332 -10.78 17.30 -10.37
CA LYS A 332 -11.95 17.05 -9.51
C LYS A 332 -11.79 15.75 -8.72
N LEU A 333 -11.35 14.66 -9.38
CA LEU A 333 -11.09 13.36 -8.76
C LEU A 333 -10.05 13.46 -7.65
N LEU A 334 -8.91 14.10 -7.92
CA LEU A 334 -7.87 14.29 -6.92
C LEU A 334 -8.33 15.16 -5.75
N PHE A 335 -9.15 16.18 -6.03
CA PHE A 335 -9.76 17.01 -4.99
C PHE A 335 -10.68 16.18 -4.08
N ILE A 336 -11.57 15.35 -4.65
CA ILE A 336 -12.44 14.44 -3.89
C ILE A 336 -11.61 13.51 -3.00
N ILE A 337 -10.62 12.82 -3.58
CA ILE A 337 -9.77 11.87 -2.84
C ILE A 337 -9.03 12.58 -1.70
N ASN A 338 -8.44 13.75 -1.95
CA ASN A 338 -7.75 14.51 -0.90
C ASN A 338 -8.70 15.02 0.18
N THR A 339 -9.94 15.39 -0.18
CA THR A 339 -10.96 15.82 0.79
C THR A 339 -11.35 14.67 1.71
N VAL A 340 -11.46 13.43 1.22
CA VAL A 340 -11.74 12.27 2.07
C VAL A 340 -10.51 11.85 2.88
N ASP A 341 -9.33 11.81 2.24
CA ASP A 341 -8.12 11.26 2.85
C ASP A 341 -7.35 12.24 3.76
N SER A 342 -7.75 13.52 3.86
CA SER A 342 -6.92 14.52 4.53
C SER A 342 -6.96 14.48 6.07
N SER A 343 -7.69 13.56 6.70
CA SER A 343 -7.54 13.27 8.13
C SER A 343 -7.81 11.80 8.46
N SER A 344 -7.24 11.35 9.59
CA SER A 344 -7.55 10.03 10.16
C SER A 344 -9.02 9.89 10.51
N LYS A 345 -9.64 10.96 11.06
CA LYS A 345 -11.08 10.97 11.37
C LYS A 345 -11.93 10.63 10.14
N ARG A 346 -11.61 11.21 8.98
CA ARG A 346 -12.36 10.95 7.74
C ARG A 346 -12.09 9.57 7.16
N HIS A 347 -10.90 9.01 7.39
CA HIS A 347 -10.64 7.60 7.09
C HIS A 347 -11.51 6.66 7.95
N ASP A 348 -11.65 6.96 9.24
CA ASP A 348 -12.52 6.19 10.14
C ASP A 348 -13.99 6.32 9.70
N GLU A 349 -14.45 7.54 9.38
CA GLU A 349 -15.81 7.77 8.84
C GLU A 349 -16.05 7.02 7.52
N LEU A 350 -15.05 6.98 6.63
CA LEU A 350 -15.11 6.21 5.38
C LEU A 350 -15.17 4.70 5.63
N HIS A 351 -14.39 4.21 6.61
CA HIS A 351 -14.39 2.81 7.01
C HIS A 351 -15.76 2.41 7.59
N ASP A 352 -16.33 3.24 8.46
CA ASP A 352 -17.66 3.01 9.03
C ASP A 352 -18.74 3.03 7.95
N ALA A 353 -18.68 3.98 7.01
CA ALA A 353 -19.62 4.05 5.89
C ALA A 353 -19.50 2.83 4.95
N GLN A 354 -18.28 2.34 4.70
CA GLN A 354 -18.05 1.10 3.96
C GLN A 354 -18.69 -0.10 4.68
N MET A 355 -18.54 -0.20 6.01
CA MET A 355 -19.14 -1.29 6.77
C MET A 355 -20.66 -1.30 6.74
N VAL A 356 -21.27 -0.11 6.81
CA VAL A 356 -22.73 0.03 6.68
C VAL A 356 -23.20 -0.40 5.28
N GLU A 357 -22.50 0.04 4.23
CA GLU A 357 -22.87 -0.33 2.86
C GLU A 357 -22.67 -1.81 2.58
N LEU A 358 -21.56 -2.40 3.03
CA LEU A 358 -21.33 -3.85 2.91
C LEU A 358 -22.41 -4.66 3.63
N ALA A 359 -22.82 -4.23 4.83
CA ALA A 359 -23.92 -4.88 5.55
C ALA A 359 -25.25 -4.76 4.79
N ARG A 360 -25.52 -3.61 4.16
CA ARG A 360 -26.71 -3.40 3.32
C ARG A 360 -26.71 -4.32 2.11
N LEU A 361 -25.61 -4.36 1.36
CA LEU A 361 -25.46 -5.18 0.14
C LEU A 361 -25.53 -6.68 0.44
N LEU A 362 -24.96 -7.13 1.56
CA LEU A 362 -25.11 -8.50 2.04
C LEU A 362 -26.54 -8.84 2.43
N ALA A 363 -27.30 -7.89 2.99
CA ALA A 363 -28.68 -8.12 3.40
C ALA A 363 -29.66 -8.23 2.22
N ILE A 364 -29.28 -7.74 1.03
CA ILE A 364 -30.06 -7.83 -0.21
C ILE A 364 -29.48 -8.87 -1.19
N ASP A 365 -28.57 -9.72 -0.72
CA ASP A 365 -27.93 -10.80 -1.50
C ASP A 365 -27.18 -10.32 -2.76
N GLU A 366 -26.71 -9.06 -2.79
CA GLU A 366 -25.91 -8.52 -3.89
C GLU A 366 -24.40 -8.84 -3.77
N LEU A 367 -23.96 -9.33 -2.60
CA LEU A 367 -22.57 -9.73 -2.37
C LEU A 367 -22.46 -11.16 -1.83
N GLU A 368 -21.50 -11.91 -2.34
CA GLU A 368 -21.13 -13.22 -1.81
C GLU A 368 -20.16 -13.09 -0.62
N THR A 369 -20.28 -13.99 0.35
CA THR A 369 -19.35 -14.10 1.48
C THR A 369 -18.23 -15.09 1.17
N GLY A 370 -16.97 -14.69 1.35
CA GLY A 370 -15.82 -15.56 1.14
C GLY A 370 -14.58 -15.08 1.91
N GLN A 371 -13.63 -15.98 2.15
CA GLN A 371 -12.40 -15.63 2.86
C GLN A 371 -11.58 -14.62 2.03
N GLY A 372 -11.44 -13.40 2.54
CA GLY A 372 -10.77 -12.29 1.85
C GLY A 372 -11.66 -11.47 0.91
N ALA A 373 -12.96 -11.81 0.78
CA ALA A 373 -13.94 -10.99 0.08
C ALA A 373 -14.34 -9.76 0.91
N ASN A 374 -14.81 -8.70 0.23
CA ASN A 374 -15.43 -7.51 0.85
C ASN A 374 -14.53 -6.81 1.89
N GLN A 375 -13.21 -6.87 1.69
CA GLN A 375 -12.26 -6.17 2.56
C GLN A 375 -12.42 -4.67 2.43
N ILE A 376 -12.41 -4.00 3.58
CA ILE A 376 -12.39 -2.54 3.68
C ILE A 376 -11.08 -2.02 3.13
N ARG A 377 -11.15 -1.01 2.26
CA ARG A 377 -9.98 -0.50 1.53
C ARG A 377 -9.95 1.02 1.61
N PRO A 378 -8.74 1.63 1.63
CA PRO A 378 -8.62 3.07 1.45
C PRO A 378 -8.89 3.45 -0.01
N LEU A 379 -9.24 4.72 -0.23
CA LEU A 379 -9.26 5.28 -1.58
C LEU A 379 -7.87 5.20 -2.19
N LYS A 380 -7.81 4.67 -3.42
CA LYS A 380 -6.54 4.63 -4.16
C LYS A 380 -6.26 6.01 -4.73
N ARG A 381 -5.11 6.58 -4.36
CA ARG A 381 -4.60 7.80 -5.00
C ARG A 381 -3.94 7.49 -6.33
N PRO A 382 -4.15 8.34 -7.35
CA PRO A 382 -3.45 8.16 -8.62
C PRO A 382 -1.97 8.47 -8.39
N GLY A 383 -1.11 7.55 -8.78
CA GLY A 383 0.34 7.75 -8.78
C GLY A 383 0.75 8.66 -9.95
N GLU A 384 1.63 9.62 -9.68
CA GLU A 384 2.03 10.65 -10.65
C GLU A 384 2.68 10.09 -11.94
N THR A 385 3.28 8.89 -11.87
CA THR A 385 4.14 8.33 -12.93
C THR A 385 3.54 7.16 -13.72
N ARG A 386 2.40 6.57 -13.30
CA ARG A 386 1.83 5.38 -13.95
C ARG A 386 0.32 5.49 -14.10
N TRP A 387 -0.20 5.61 -15.33
CA TRP A 387 -1.63 5.73 -15.65
C TRP A 387 -2.40 4.48 -15.25
N GLY A 388 -1.76 3.31 -15.19
CA GLY A 388 -2.37 2.10 -14.61
C GLY A 388 -2.83 2.30 -13.15
N SER A 389 -2.20 3.23 -12.40
CA SER A 389 -2.69 3.61 -11.07
C SER A 389 -3.97 4.47 -11.09
N HIS A 390 -4.25 5.16 -12.20
CA HIS A 390 -5.48 5.94 -12.37
C HIS A 390 -6.69 5.01 -12.55
N LEU A 391 -6.54 3.84 -13.19
CA LEU A 391 -7.59 2.82 -13.16
C LEU A 391 -7.92 2.44 -11.72
N GLY A 392 -6.89 2.18 -10.91
CA GLY A 392 -7.05 1.90 -9.48
C GLY A 392 -7.85 2.98 -8.75
N SER A 393 -7.58 4.26 -9.00
CA SER A 393 -8.33 5.38 -8.40
C SER A 393 -9.77 5.49 -8.89
N VAL A 394 -9.99 5.35 -10.21
CA VAL A 394 -11.32 5.39 -10.82
C VAL A 394 -12.18 4.25 -10.31
N SER A 395 -11.69 3.00 -10.38
CA SER A 395 -12.39 1.83 -9.86
C SER A 395 -12.65 1.96 -8.36
N SER A 396 -11.64 2.37 -7.59
CA SER A 396 -11.78 2.56 -6.14
C SER A 396 -12.84 3.59 -5.76
N LEU A 397 -12.99 4.68 -6.54
CA LEU A 397 -14.04 5.66 -6.29
C LEU A 397 -15.42 5.13 -6.69
N MET A 398 -15.52 4.39 -7.81
CA MET A 398 -16.78 3.76 -8.22
C MET A 398 -17.25 2.72 -7.20
N ASP A 399 -16.35 1.84 -6.76
CA ASP A 399 -16.66 0.79 -5.77
C ASP A 399 -17.09 1.37 -4.41
N MET A 400 -16.58 2.56 -4.05
CA MET A 400 -16.89 3.23 -2.78
C MET A 400 -17.74 4.48 -2.98
N PHE A 401 -18.53 4.57 -4.04
CA PHE A 401 -19.28 5.78 -4.37
C PHE A 401 -20.20 6.21 -3.23
N ASN A 402 -21.05 5.29 -2.72
CA ASN A 402 -21.99 5.56 -1.63
C ASN A 402 -21.28 5.91 -0.30
N PRO A 403 -20.26 5.16 0.16
CA PRO A 403 -19.46 5.55 1.32
C PRO A 403 -18.82 6.93 1.21
N VAL A 404 -18.20 7.23 0.06
CA VAL A 404 -17.54 8.53 -0.18
C VAL A 404 -18.58 9.66 -0.20
N SER A 405 -19.69 9.46 -0.89
CA SER A 405 -20.83 10.38 -0.92
C SER A 405 -21.30 10.73 0.50
N SER A 406 -21.47 9.72 1.36
CA SER A 406 -21.88 9.90 2.76
C SER A 406 -20.89 10.73 3.58
N VAL A 407 -19.59 10.45 3.45
CA VAL A 407 -18.53 11.22 4.15
C VAL A 407 -18.54 12.69 3.71
N LEU A 408 -18.66 12.94 2.41
CA LEU A 408 -18.67 14.30 1.87
C LEU A 408 -19.93 15.08 2.29
N GLN A 409 -21.09 14.43 2.34
CA GLN A 409 -22.34 15.02 2.85
C GLN A 409 -22.22 15.39 4.33
N ASN A 410 -21.70 14.48 5.15
CA ASN A 410 -21.47 14.72 6.58
C ASN A 410 -20.53 15.93 6.78
N LEU A 411 -19.48 16.01 5.97
CA LEU A 411 -18.54 17.13 6.00
C LEU A 411 -19.19 18.45 5.58
N ALA A 412 -20.05 18.43 4.55
CA ALA A 412 -20.80 19.59 4.09
C ALA A 412 -21.85 20.07 5.12
N ALA A 413 -22.38 19.14 5.93
CA ALA A 413 -23.35 19.42 6.98
C ALA A 413 -22.70 19.92 8.29
N ASP A 414 -21.41 19.66 8.51
CA ASP A 414 -20.71 20.05 9.74
C ASP A 414 -20.50 21.57 9.83
N SER A 415 -21.34 22.23 10.64
CA SER A 415 -21.27 23.67 10.91
C SER A 415 -19.97 24.12 11.60
N THR A 416 -19.22 23.20 12.18
CA THR A 416 -17.97 23.49 12.91
C THR A 416 -16.72 23.34 12.03
N ALA A 417 -16.87 22.83 10.80
CA ALA A 417 -15.77 22.44 9.93
C ALA A 417 -15.15 23.58 9.09
N GLY A 418 -15.62 24.83 9.20
CA GLY A 418 -15.01 25.99 8.55
C GLY A 418 -14.79 25.80 7.04
N THR A 419 -13.54 25.94 6.56
CA THR A 419 -13.16 25.71 5.15
C THR A 419 -13.37 24.26 4.69
N HIS A 420 -13.23 23.29 5.59
CA HIS A 420 -13.46 21.88 5.25
C HIS A 420 -14.92 21.60 4.87
N ARG A 421 -15.86 22.39 5.40
CA ARG A 421 -17.28 22.33 4.99
C ARG A 421 -17.45 22.69 3.51
N ALA A 422 -16.76 23.74 3.06
CA ALA A 422 -16.79 24.17 1.66
C ALA A 422 -16.12 23.14 0.74
N ASP A 423 -15.03 22.53 1.19
CA ASP A 423 -14.36 21.44 0.46
C ASP A 423 -15.26 20.21 0.33
N GLY A 424 -15.97 19.84 1.40
CA GLY A 424 -16.97 18.77 1.41
C GLY A 424 -18.13 19.04 0.45
N ASP A 425 -18.75 20.21 0.53
CA ASP A 425 -19.85 20.63 -0.36
C ASP A 425 -19.41 20.66 -1.83
N THR A 426 -18.23 21.21 -2.11
CA THR A 426 -17.67 21.28 -3.47
C THR A 426 -17.37 19.88 -4.00
N SER A 427 -16.73 19.03 -3.20
CA SER A 427 -16.43 17.64 -3.58
C SER A 427 -17.70 16.84 -3.85
N PHE A 428 -18.72 17.01 -3.01
CA PHE A 428 -20.01 16.34 -3.16
C PHE A 428 -20.71 16.77 -4.46
N LYS A 429 -20.71 18.08 -4.77
CA LYS A 429 -21.25 18.62 -6.04
C LYS A 429 -20.51 18.09 -7.27
N TYR A 430 -19.19 17.91 -7.19
CA TYR A 430 -18.44 17.29 -8.27
C TYR A 430 -18.83 15.82 -8.43
N LEU A 431 -18.82 15.05 -7.34
CA LEU A 431 -19.12 13.61 -7.33
C LEU A 431 -20.51 13.30 -7.89
N THR A 432 -21.49 14.15 -7.59
CA THR A 432 -22.91 13.98 -7.99
C THR A 432 -23.28 14.70 -9.28
N SER A 433 -22.30 15.23 -10.03
CA SER A 433 -22.57 15.83 -11.33
C SER A 433 -22.55 14.78 -12.44
N PHE A 434 -23.55 14.82 -13.34
CA PHE A 434 -23.60 13.93 -14.50
C PHE A 434 -22.32 13.99 -15.34
N GLU A 435 -21.76 15.18 -15.58
CA GLU A 435 -20.50 15.36 -16.33
C GLU A 435 -19.35 14.56 -15.69
N PHE A 436 -19.23 14.59 -14.37
CA PHE A 436 -18.19 13.85 -13.66
C PHE A 436 -18.42 12.34 -13.77
N LEU A 437 -19.65 11.86 -13.56
CA LEU A 437 -19.98 10.44 -13.66
C LEU A 437 -19.83 9.87 -15.07
N PHE A 438 -20.23 10.64 -16.08
CA PHE A 438 -20.05 10.28 -17.48
C PHE A 438 -18.56 10.08 -17.80
N ILE A 439 -17.69 11.03 -17.41
CA ILE A 439 -16.25 10.89 -17.63
C ILE A 439 -15.65 9.79 -16.76
N LEU A 440 -16.14 9.59 -15.52
CA LEU A 440 -15.70 8.51 -14.63
C LEU A 440 -15.89 7.14 -15.30
N CYS A 441 -17.09 6.88 -15.83
CA CYS A 441 -17.40 5.65 -16.55
C CYS A 441 -16.59 5.52 -17.85
N LEU A 442 -16.49 6.60 -18.64
CA LEU A 442 -15.71 6.60 -19.88
C LEU A 442 -14.25 6.25 -19.63
N MET A 443 -13.64 6.87 -18.61
CA MET A 443 -12.24 6.62 -18.27
C MET A 443 -12.04 5.21 -17.73
N ARG A 444 -13.02 4.65 -17.00
CA ARG A 444 -12.96 3.25 -16.56
C ARG A 444 -12.85 2.30 -17.75
N GLU A 445 -13.73 2.40 -18.75
CA GLU A 445 -13.70 1.48 -19.90
C GLU A 445 -12.42 1.61 -20.72
N ILE A 446 -11.98 2.84 -21.00
CA ILE A 446 -10.73 3.10 -21.73
C ILE A 446 -9.53 2.52 -20.94
N PHE A 447 -9.53 2.69 -19.62
CA PHE A 447 -8.46 2.16 -18.77
C PHE A 447 -8.47 0.66 -18.66
N GLU A 448 -9.62 0.02 -18.55
CA GLU A 448 -9.69 -1.44 -18.59
C GLU A 448 -9.07 -1.97 -19.88
N ILE A 449 -9.49 -1.46 -21.05
CA ILE A 449 -8.93 -1.90 -22.35
C ILE A 449 -7.41 -1.68 -22.42
N THR A 450 -6.94 -0.51 -22.00
CA THR A 450 -5.52 -0.14 -22.12
C THR A 450 -4.63 -0.79 -21.07
N GLU A 451 -5.14 -1.10 -19.88
CA GLU A 451 -4.45 -1.84 -18.83
C GLU A 451 -4.21 -3.29 -19.26
N HIS A 452 -5.19 -3.94 -19.91
CA HIS A 452 -5.00 -5.28 -20.47
C HIS A 452 -3.84 -5.31 -21.48
N LEU A 453 -3.77 -4.31 -22.36
CA LEU A 453 -2.64 -4.15 -23.28
C LEU A 453 -1.34 -3.91 -22.53
N GLY A 454 -1.34 -3.00 -21.55
CA GLY A 454 -0.18 -2.67 -20.73
C GLY A 454 0.41 -3.90 -20.01
N GLN A 455 -0.44 -4.74 -19.42
CA GLN A 455 -0.05 -5.99 -18.77
C GLN A 455 0.45 -7.03 -19.77
N ALA A 456 -0.23 -7.17 -20.91
CA ALA A 456 0.17 -8.10 -21.95
C ALA A 456 1.56 -7.77 -22.53
N LEU A 457 1.86 -6.48 -22.74
CA LEU A 457 3.17 -6.00 -23.20
C LEU A 457 4.31 -6.27 -22.21
N GLN A 458 4.00 -6.53 -20.93
CA GLN A 458 4.97 -6.81 -19.88
C GLN A 458 5.17 -8.31 -19.62
N LYS A 459 4.44 -9.19 -20.32
CA LYS A 459 4.59 -10.65 -20.16
C LYS A 459 5.96 -11.10 -20.66
N LYS A 460 6.60 -12.02 -19.93
CA LYS A 460 7.91 -12.59 -20.28
C LYS A 460 7.90 -13.30 -21.64
N SER A 461 6.79 -13.95 -21.98
CA SER A 461 6.58 -14.66 -23.23
C SER A 461 6.30 -13.74 -24.43
N GLN A 462 6.29 -12.42 -24.23
CA GLN A 462 5.88 -11.49 -25.26
C GLN A 462 6.97 -11.32 -26.33
N ASP A 463 6.58 -11.42 -27.60
CA ASP A 463 7.37 -11.07 -28.77
C ASP A 463 6.77 -9.88 -29.54
N ILE A 464 7.53 -9.39 -30.53
CA ILE A 464 7.18 -8.20 -31.31
C ILE A 464 5.96 -8.39 -32.22
N VAL A 465 5.78 -9.58 -32.79
CA VAL A 465 4.66 -9.89 -33.68
C VAL A 465 3.37 -9.93 -32.87
N ASN A 466 3.38 -10.61 -31.72
CA ASN A 466 2.25 -10.62 -30.81
C ASN A 466 1.99 -9.21 -30.25
N ALA A 467 3.02 -8.40 -29.99
CA ALA A 467 2.82 -7.04 -29.48
C ALA A 467 2.09 -6.16 -30.51
N ILE A 468 2.45 -6.26 -31.79
CA ILE A 468 1.76 -5.56 -32.88
C ILE A 468 0.30 -6.02 -32.99
N TRP A 469 0.04 -7.32 -32.86
CA TRP A 469 -1.32 -7.84 -32.91
C TRP A 469 -2.17 -7.33 -31.74
N LEU A 470 -1.64 -7.35 -30.51
CA LEU A 470 -2.30 -6.80 -29.33
C LEU A 470 -2.64 -5.31 -29.51
N VAL A 471 -1.71 -4.51 -30.02
CA VAL A 471 -1.97 -3.08 -30.30
C VAL A 471 -3.10 -2.91 -31.33
N LYS A 472 -3.11 -3.72 -32.39
CA LYS A 472 -4.19 -3.70 -33.39
C LYS A 472 -5.54 -4.08 -32.76
N SER A 473 -5.58 -5.13 -31.95
CA SER A 473 -6.80 -5.57 -31.26
C SER A 473 -7.32 -4.50 -30.29
N THR A 474 -6.45 -3.87 -29.50
CA THR A 474 -6.82 -2.75 -28.63
C THR A 474 -7.38 -1.57 -29.43
N LYS A 475 -6.77 -1.24 -30.58
CA LYS A 475 -7.30 -0.19 -31.46
C LYS A 475 -8.72 -0.52 -31.94
N ILE A 476 -8.97 -1.76 -32.36
CA ILE A 476 -10.32 -2.20 -32.78
C ILE A 476 -11.32 -2.03 -31.63
N LEU A 477 -10.97 -2.43 -30.40
CA LEU A 477 -11.86 -2.26 -29.23
C LEU A 477 -12.20 -0.78 -28.97
N LEU A 478 -11.20 0.10 -29.06
CA LEU A 478 -11.42 1.55 -28.91
C LEU A 478 -12.22 2.15 -30.06
N GLU A 479 -12.12 1.61 -31.27
CA GLU A 479 -12.94 2.01 -32.42
C GLU A 479 -14.39 1.51 -32.28
N GLN A 480 -14.59 0.31 -31.73
CA GLN A 480 -15.91 -0.24 -31.43
C GLN A 480 -16.64 0.58 -30.37
N MET A 481 -15.96 1.10 -29.35
CA MET A 481 -16.57 2.06 -28.40
C MET A 481 -17.15 3.31 -29.07
N ARG A 482 -16.69 3.64 -30.29
CA ARG A 482 -17.13 4.81 -31.05
C ARG A 482 -18.22 4.51 -32.07
N SER A 483 -18.62 3.25 -32.25
CA SER A 483 -19.76 2.90 -33.10
C SER A 483 -21.08 3.30 -32.41
N ASP A 484 -22.17 3.35 -33.16
CA ASP A 484 -23.50 3.63 -32.60
C ASP A 484 -23.86 2.59 -31.53
N ASP A 485 -23.65 1.29 -31.80
CA ASP A 485 -23.87 0.22 -30.82
C ASP A 485 -22.99 0.36 -29.57
N GLY A 486 -21.73 0.78 -29.76
CA GLY A 486 -20.79 1.03 -28.67
C GLY A 486 -21.20 2.21 -27.80
N TRP A 487 -21.66 3.29 -28.43
CA TRP A 487 -22.23 4.45 -27.76
C TRP A 487 -23.45 4.09 -26.93
N GLU A 488 -24.42 3.38 -27.51
CA GLU A 488 -25.64 2.98 -26.80
C GLU A 488 -25.31 2.09 -25.59
N THR A 489 -24.42 1.10 -25.78
CA THR A 489 -23.97 0.22 -24.70
C THR A 489 -23.29 0.99 -23.58
N PHE A 490 -22.42 1.95 -23.93
CA PHE A 490 -21.73 2.79 -22.96
C PHE A 490 -22.71 3.70 -22.21
N TYR A 491 -23.61 4.37 -22.93
CA TYR A 491 -24.58 5.29 -22.34
C TYR A 491 -25.54 4.58 -21.38
N LEU A 492 -25.99 3.37 -21.72
CA LEU A 492 -26.80 2.53 -20.82
C LEU A 492 -26.08 2.30 -19.48
N LYS A 493 -24.78 1.97 -19.49
CA LYS A 493 -24.00 1.81 -18.25
C LYS A 493 -23.91 3.11 -17.45
N VAL A 494 -23.72 4.25 -18.11
CA VAL A 494 -23.70 5.55 -17.43
C VAL A 494 -25.07 5.84 -16.80
N PHE A 495 -26.15 5.58 -17.54
CA PHE A 495 -27.52 5.78 -17.09
C PHE A 495 -27.82 4.90 -15.86
N GLU A 496 -27.52 3.61 -15.93
CA GLU A 496 -27.67 2.66 -14.82
C GLU A 496 -26.89 3.12 -13.59
N PHE A 497 -25.62 3.49 -13.76
CA PHE A 497 -24.77 3.98 -12.67
C PHE A 497 -25.32 5.28 -12.05
N CYS A 498 -25.82 6.21 -12.86
CA CYS A 498 -26.45 7.43 -12.35
C CYS A 498 -27.73 7.11 -11.58
N MET A 499 -28.53 6.16 -12.04
CA MET A 499 -29.78 5.78 -11.39
C MET A 499 -29.56 5.04 -10.07
N GLU A 500 -28.58 4.14 -10.02
CA GLU A 500 -28.17 3.44 -8.80
C GLU A 500 -27.75 4.40 -7.69
N HIS A 501 -27.20 5.56 -8.07
CA HIS A 501 -26.66 6.56 -7.16
C HIS A 501 -27.49 7.86 -7.07
N ASP A 502 -28.76 7.82 -7.50
CA ASP A 502 -29.70 8.95 -7.44
C ASP A 502 -29.20 10.26 -8.10
N VAL A 503 -28.40 10.15 -9.15
CA VAL A 503 -27.90 11.31 -9.92
C VAL A 503 -28.81 11.61 -11.10
N VAL A 504 -29.23 12.88 -11.21
CA VAL A 504 -30.11 13.34 -12.28
C VAL A 504 -29.38 13.29 -13.63
N VAL A 505 -29.89 12.46 -14.54
CA VAL A 505 -29.45 12.39 -15.93
C VAL A 505 -30.10 13.54 -16.71
N PRO A 506 -29.33 14.38 -17.41
CA PRO A 506 -29.88 15.45 -18.24
C PRO A 506 -30.65 14.87 -19.43
N ASN A 507 -31.66 15.59 -19.89
CA ASN A 507 -32.37 15.24 -21.11
C ASN A 507 -31.44 15.44 -22.32
N MET A 508 -31.00 14.34 -22.94
CA MET A 508 -30.06 14.38 -24.06
C MET A 508 -30.68 14.94 -25.35
N GLU A 509 -32.00 15.07 -25.41
CA GLU A 509 -32.75 15.67 -26.53
C GLU A 509 -32.89 17.21 -26.38
N GLU A 510 -32.50 17.77 -25.23
CA GLU A 510 -32.56 19.23 -25.03
C GLU A 510 -31.45 19.97 -25.78
N THR A 511 -31.77 21.18 -26.23
CA THR A 511 -30.81 22.01 -26.96
C THR A 511 -29.61 22.34 -26.09
N TYR A 512 -28.43 21.83 -26.46
CA TYR A 512 -27.19 22.10 -25.74
C TYR A 512 -26.76 23.57 -25.92
N ILE A 513 -26.76 24.34 -24.84
CA ILE A 513 -26.28 25.73 -24.81
C ILE A 513 -24.86 25.73 -24.24
N LEU A 514 -23.86 25.82 -25.13
CA LEU A 514 -22.47 26.06 -24.73
C LEU A 514 -22.38 27.36 -23.92
N ARG A 515 -21.79 27.32 -22.70
CA ARG A 515 -21.57 28.51 -21.88
C ARG A 515 -20.83 29.58 -22.70
N GLY A 516 -21.52 30.68 -23.02
CA GLY A 516 -21.00 31.82 -23.78
C GLY A 516 -21.28 31.83 -25.30
N GLY A 517 -22.00 30.84 -25.85
CA GLY A 517 -22.36 30.77 -27.26
C GLY A 517 -23.87 30.63 -27.47
N ARG A 518 -24.40 31.20 -28.58
CA ARG A 518 -25.79 31.00 -29.01
C ARG A 518 -26.04 29.50 -29.25
N ALA A 519 -27.19 29.01 -28.80
CA ALA A 519 -27.67 27.65 -29.00
C ALA A 519 -27.45 27.18 -30.45
N ARG A 520 -26.78 26.04 -30.64
CA ARG A 520 -26.76 25.36 -31.94
C ARG A 520 -27.94 24.38 -31.96
N ARG A 521 -28.81 24.58 -32.95
CA ARG A 521 -29.90 23.67 -33.30
C ARG A 521 -29.37 22.46 -34.03
#